data_AF-A0A1Y1VHF6-F1
#
_entry.id   AF-A0A1Y1VHF6-F1
#
_cell.length_a   1.000
_cell.length_b   1.000
_cell.length_c   1.000
_cell.angle_alpha   90.00
_cell.angle_beta   90.00
_cell.angle_gamma   90.00
#
_symmetry.space_group_name_H-M   'P 1'
#
loop_
_entity.id
_entity.type
_entity.pdbx_description
1 polymer ?
#
loop_
_entity_poly.entity_id
_entity_poly.type
_entity_poly.pdbx_seq_one_letter_code
_entity_poly.pdbx_strand_id
1 'polypeptide(L)'
;MSLDEQRVKPGSRLILEVSENWSYEKPQPPPIQTNVDNNTNVNIWDEPSTPEQIQYTKDNLNIASATLNKLVEKLTEEKNGNIDYLPFVKTFLLTYPSFTTSVILLQKLIERYHVPLKKFKNFSEFDKMRLFIQIRVCSVLEKWTKNFNHDLVDKSDGEEIKQKLLNFVEGILAEDQWKLAKTIRKTIYRMNIPLKLGIFSYSNEDIAQQLTILDFQLFEKIGPSELLNQAWNKSDGHIKAPNILHLTSRFNAIAFWVACSILEGADAKQRASIMTKFIEIAQHLLQLNNYSTTMAFIAGFNKSSILRLKLTFKELSQRASKKLTLYEKLLTAEKSYHVYRQNLHLSTPPCVYLTDLTYMEDGNPNFIDNRINFTKRSLISTLIREIQQYQSIPYTVKPIKELQQLLQFQIYSEDLEKMEKRLYEISLQREPRVQQQS
;
A
#
# COMPACT_ATOMS: atom_id res chain seq x y z
N MET A 1 -2.18 39.15 -17.46
CA MET A 1 -1.16 38.71 -16.49
C MET A 1 -1.84 37.79 -15.48
N SER A 2 -1.43 36.52 -15.54
CA SER A 2 -1.56 35.40 -14.59
C SER A 2 -2.45 35.52 -13.35
N LEU A 3 -3.38 34.56 -13.20
CA LEU A 3 -4.15 34.23 -11.99
C LEU A 3 -3.60 32.96 -11.29
N ASP A 4 -2.32 32.62 -11.49
CA ASP A 4 -1.76 31.31 -11.14
C ASP A 4 -1.04 31.16 -9.77
N GLU A 5 -1.16 32.08 -8.80
CA GLU A 5 -0.29 32.01 -7.59
C GLU A 5 -0.95 31.87 -6.20
N GLN A 6 -2.22 31.47 -6.05
CA GLN A 6 -2.81 31.34 -4.69
C GLN A 6 -3.67 30.10 -4.41
N ARG A 7 -3.30 28.92 -4.93
CA ARG A 7 -3.95 27.66 -4.50
C ARG A 7 -2.96 26.56 -4.12
N VAL A 8 -2.15 26.84 -3.11
CA VAL A 8 -1.79 25.82 -2.11
C VAL A 8 -2.38 26.32 -0.80
N LYS A 9 -3.64 25.94 -0.51
CA LYS A 9 -4.22 26.23 0.81
C LYS A 9 -3.55 25.27 1.82
N PRO A 10 -2.84 25.77 2.84
CA PRO A 10 -2.34 24.94 3.94
C PRO A 10 -3.55 24.43 4.71
N GLY A 11 -3.88 23.15 4.54
CA GLY A 11 -5.04 22.52 5.18
C GLY A 11 -5.07 21.00 5.07
N SER A 12 -3.97 20.38 4.62
CA SER A 12 -3.80 18.93 4.46
C SER A 12 -2.73 18.34 5.39
N ARG A 13 -2.23 19.09 6.37
CA ARG A 13 -1.23 18.57 7.32
C ARG A 13 -1.91 17.82 8.49
N LEU A 14 -2.36 16.60 8.19
CA LEU A 14 -2.05 15.42 9.03
C LEU A 14 -0.97 14.57 8.32
N ILE A 15 -0.04 15.25 7.64
CA ILE A 15 1.23 14.65 7.24
C ILE A 15 2.18 15.00 8.38
N LEU A 16 2.47 14.01 9.22
CA LEU A 16 3.61 14.08 10.12
C LEU A 16 4.85 14.07 9.24
N GLU A 17 5.39 15.25 8.94
CA GLU A 17 6.74 15.37 8.41
C GLU A 17 7.68 14.91 9.53
N VAL A 18 8.21 13.70 9.41
CA VAL A 18 9.37 13.27 10.20
C VAL A 18 10.51 14.16 9.77
N SER A 19 10.91 15.10 10.62
CA SER A 19 12.06 15.96 10.37
C SER A 19 13.34 15.16 10.56
N GLU A 20 13.85 14.53 9.51
CA GLU A 20 15.26 14.17 9.44
C GLU A 20 15.81 14.49 8.05
N ASN A 21 16.65 15.53 7.97
CA ASN A 21 17.59 15.72 6.89
C ASN A 21 18.60 14.57 6.94
N TRP A 22 18.27 13.46 6.27
CA TRP A 22 19.23 12.43 5.93
C TRP A 22 19.36 12.40 4.40
N SER A 23 20.37 13.12 3.90
CA SER A 23 20.72 13.09 2.47
C SER A 23 21.59 11.87 2.20
N TYR A 24 20.99 10.81 1.68
CA TYR A 24 21.74 9.77 0.97
C TYR A 24 21.90 10.22 -0.48
N GLU A 25 23.11 10.59 -0.89
CA GLU A 25 23.42 10.71 -2.31
C GLU A 25 23.29 9.33 -2.94
N LYS A 26 22.26 9.13 -3.78
CA LYS A 26 22.10 7.92 -4.57
C LYS A 26 23.40 7.70 -5.36
N PRO A 27 24.08 6.56 -5.22
CA PRO A 27 25.07 6.15 -6.20
C PRO A 27 24.37 6.15 -7.56
N GLN A 28 24.93 6.89 -8.51
CA GLN A 28 24.49 6.81 -9.90
C GLN A 28 24.47 5.32 -10.29
N PRO A 29 23.34 4.79 -10.80
CA PRO A 29 23.33 3.42 -11.27
C PRO A 29 24.45 3.31 -12.32
N PRO A 30 25.35 2.32 -12.22
CA PRO A 30 26.31 2.11 -13.28
C PRO A 30 25.54 1.99 -14.61
N PRO A 31 26.08 2.54 -15.71
CA PRO A 31 25.44 2.43 -17.01
C PRO A 31 25.07 0.97 -17.23
N ILE A 32 23.83 0.70 -17.67
CA ILE A 32 23.35 -0.63 -17.98
C ILE A 32 24.29 -1.18 -19.04
N GLN A 33 25.26 -1.98 -18.62
CA GLN A 33 26.05 -2.79 -19.52
C GLN A 33 25.12 -3.92 -19.91
N THR A 34 24.48 -3.76 -21.06
CA THR A 34 23.72 -4.79 -21.75
C THR A 34 24.67 -5.89 -22.22
N ASN A 35 25.27 -6.62 -21.29
CA ASN A 35 25.85 -7.93 -21.54
C ASN A 35 24.98 -8.92 -20.76
N VAL A 36 23.72 -9.06 -21.20
CA VAL A 36 22.90 -10.21 -20.82
C VAL A 36 23.52 -11.41 -21.53
N ASP A 37 24.31 -12.18 -20.79
CA ASP A 37 24.99 -13.38 -21.26
C ASP A 37 24.06 -14.31 -22.05
N ASN A 38 24.60 -14.92 -23.10
CA ASN A 38 24.00 -15.82 -24.09
C ASN A 38 23.33 -17.11 -23.53
N ASN A 39 23.07 -17.22 -22.23
CA ASN A 39 22.70 -18.47 -21.55
C ASN A 39 21.24 -18.55 -21.06
N THR A 40 20.40 -17.55 -21.34
CA THR A 40 18.99 -17.51 -20.86
C THR A 40 18.08 -18.58 -21.50
N ASN A 41 18.41 -19.06 -22.70
CA ASN A 41 17.64 -20.09 -23.43
C ASN A 41 17.97 -21.52 -23.00
N VAL A 42 19.01 -21.75 -22.19
CA VAL A 42 19.37 -23.10 -21.73
C VAL A 42 18.44 -23.53 -20.61
N ASN A 43 17.76 -24.67 -20.78
CA ASN A 43 16.91 -25.23 -19.73
C ASN A 43 17.74 -25.48 -18.46
N ILE A 44 17.18 -25.13 -17.29
CA ILE A 44 17.89 -25.26 -16.01
C ILE A 44 18.46 -26.66 -15.75
N TRP A 45 17.85 -27.72 -16.29
CA TRP A 45 18.32 -29.09 -16.11
C TRP A 45 19.42 -29.50 -17.08
N ASP A 46 19.60 -28.77 -18.18
CA ASP A 46 20.55 -29.13 -19.24
C ASP A 46 21.86 -28.33 -19.15
N GLU A 47 21.97 -27.38 -18.22
CA GLU A 47 23.21 -26.64 -17.95
C GLU A 47 24.28 -27.58 -17.32
N PRO A 48 25.49 -27.69 -17.92
CA PRO A 48 26.52 -28.62 -17.47
C PRO A 48 27.20 -28.11 -16.20
N SER A 49 27.32 -28.89 -15.13
CA SER A 49 27.89 -28.37 -13.86
C SER A 49 29.41 -28.18 -13.93
N THR A 50 29.86 -26.97 -14.30
CA THR A 50 31.28 -26.57 -14.30
C THR A 50 31.58 -25.51 -13.23
N PRO A 51 32.82 -25.44 -12.70
CA PRO A 51 33.22 -24.39 -11.74
C PRO A 51 33.10 -22.95 -12.27
N GLU A 52 32.96 -22.79 -13.59
CA GLU A 52 32.78 -21.50 -14.25
C GLU A 52 31.38 -20.90 -14.01
N GLN A 53 30.41 -21.73 -13.66
CA GLN A 53 29.00 -21.33 -13.54
C GLN A 53 28.58 -20.91 -12.13
N ILE A 54 29.38 -21.24 -11.12
CA ILE A 54 29.17 -20.79 -9.75
C ILE A 54 30.49 -20.69 -9.02
N GLN A 55 30.78 -19.50 -8.49
CA GLN A 55 31.96 -19.21 -7.69
C GLN A 55 31.53 -18.74 -6.30
N TYR A 56 32.24 -19.23 -5.28
CA TYR A 56 32.01 -18.88 -3.89
C TYR A 56 33.02 -17.84 -3.41
N THR A 57 32.66 -17.11 -2.37
CA THR A 57 33.59 -16.24 -1.64
C THR A 57 34.70 -17.07 -0.99
N LYS A 58 35.83 -16.43 -0.64
CA LYS A 58 37.02 -17.14 -0.10
C LYS A 58 36.74 -17.95 1.18
N ASP A 59 35.71 -17.58 1.94
CA ASP A 59 35.24 -18.26 3.15
C ASP A 59 34.23 -19.39 2.86
N ASN A 60 33.83 -19.59 1.60
CA ASN A 60 32.81 -20.54 1.15
C ASN A 60 31.44 -20.38 1.84
N LEU A 61 31.15 -19.19 2.39
CA LEU A 61 29.89 -18.89 3.06
C LEU A 61 28.87 -18.22 2.15
N ASN A 62 29.31 -17.58 1.06
CA ASN A 62 28.44 -16.85 0.13
C ASN A 62 28.77 -17.16 -1.34
N ILE A 63 27.80 -16.93 -2.22
CA ILE A 63 27.99 -16.98 -3.67
C ILE A 63 28.59 -15.65 -4.11
N ALA A 64 29.75 -15.68 -4.75
CA ALA A 64 30.40 -14.50 -5.32
C ALA A 64 29.84 -14.16 -6.71
N SER A 65 29.65 -15.17 -7.55
CA SER A 65 29.05 -15.05 -8.88
C SER A 65 28.42 -16.38 -9.31
N ALA A 66 27.37 -16.33 -10.11
CA ALA A 66 26.72 -17.52 -10.66
C ALA A 66 25.87 -17.18 -11.89
N THR A 67 25.60 -18.17 -12.74
CA THR A 67 24.59 -18.05 -13.80
C THR A 67 23.19 -17.96 -13.21
N LEU A 68 22.22 -17.45 -13.98
CA LEU A 68 20.82 -17.38 -13.55
C LEU A 68 20.27 -18.78 -13.16
N ASN A 69 20.59 -19.79 -13.95
CA ASN A 69 20.17 -21.18 -13.70
C ASN A 69 20.74 -21.68 -12.36
N LYS A 70 22.03 -21.45 -12.08
CA LYS A 70 22.64 -21.80 -10.79
C LYS A 70 22.07 -21.01 -9.60
N LEU A 71 21.73 -19.74 -9.78
CA LEU A 71 21.04 -18.99 -8.73
C LEU A 71 19.64 -19.54 -8.45
N VAL A 72 18.88 -19.93 -9.47
CA VAL A 72 17.55 -20.56 -9.31
C VAL A 72 17.65 -21.98 -8.72
N GLU A 73 18.69 -22.75 -9.07
CA GLU A 73 18.99 -24.03 -8.40
C GLU A 73 19.22 -23.83 -6.90
N LYS A 74 20.04 -22.85 -6.51
CA LYS A 74 20.30 -22.51 -5.10
C LYS A 74 19.08 -21.96 -4.37
N LEU A 75 18.25 -21.21 -5.08
CA LEU A 75 16.96 -20.74 -4.58
C LEU A 75 16.00 -21.90 -4.24
N THR A 76 16.23 -23.08 -4.82
CA THR A 76 15.34 -24.25 -4.73
C THR A 76 16.03 -25.53 -4.25
N GLU A 77 17.16 -25.41 -3.56
CA GLU A 77 17.98 -26.55 -3.10
C GLU A 77 17.38 -27.25 -1.86
N GLU A 78 17.63 -28.56 -1.72
CA GLU A 78 17.13 -29.39 -0.61
C GLU A 78 17.80 -29.02 0.72
N LYS A 79 19.13 -28.92 0.72
CA LYS A 79 19.96 -28.54 1.88
C LYS A 79 20.36 -27.08 1.75
N ASN A 80 20.26 -26.30 2.82
CA ASN A 80 20.66 -24.89 2.82
C ASN A 80 22.18 -24.67 2.61
N GLY A 81 22.97 -25.71 2.34
CA GLY A 81 24.43 -25.63 2.27
C GLY A 81 25.00 -24.90 3.50
N ASN A 82 26.01 -24.05 3.28
CA ASN A 82 26.53 -23.10 4.25
C ASN A 82 25.88 -21.70 4.13
N ILE A 83 24.89 -21.53 3.25
CA ILE A 83 24.30 -20.23 2.92
C ILE A 83 23.03 -20.05 3.74
N ASP A 84 22.84 -18.87 4.32
CA ASP A 84 21.56 -18.54 4.96
C ASP A 84 20.46 -18.37 3.89
N TYR A 85 19.54 -19.35 3.85
CA TYR A 85 18.51 -19.46 2.84
C TYR A 85 17.53 -18.27 2.83
N LEU A 86 17.12 -17.77 4.00
CA LEU A 86 16.10 -16.72 4.06
C LEU A 86 16.62 -15.37 3.54
N PRO A 87 17.81 -14.90 3.97
CA PRO A 87 18.48 -13.76 3.34
C PRO A 87 18.73 -13.96 1.85
N PHE A 88 19.16 -15.15 1.41
CA PHE A 88 19.39 -15.39 -0.02
C PHE A 88 18.10 -15.21 -0.85
N VAL A 89 16.98 -15.81 -0.42
CA VAL A 89 15.68 -15.64 -1.10
C VAL A 89 15.26 -14.17 -1.15
N LYS A 90 15.41 -13.44 -0.05
CA LYS A 90 15.05 -12.01 0.03
C LYS A 90 15.93 -11.18 -0.90
N THR A 91 17.25 -11.38 -0.86
CA THR A 91 18.21 -10.68 -1.72
C THR A 91 17.88 -10.96 -3.18
N PHE A 92 17.70 -12.22 -3.56
CA PHE A 92 17.37 -12.60 -4.94
C PHE A 92 16.06 -11.94 -5.41
N LEU A 93 14.97 -12.07 -4.67
CA LEU A 93 13.66 -11.53 -5.08
C LEU A 93 13.62 -9.99 -5.11
N LEU A 94 14.47 -9.31 -4.34
CA LEU A 94 14.59 -7.85 -4.37
C LEU A 94 15.45 -7.34 -5.54
N THR A 95 16.47 -8.09 -5.94
CA THR A 95 17.51 -7.59 -6.87
C THR A 95 17.49 -8.22 -8.25
N TYR A 96 16.78 -9.34 -8.46
CA TYR A 96 16.71 -9.97 -9.78
C TYR A 96 16.33 -9.06 -10.96
N PRO A 97 15.51 -8.00 -10.80
CA PRO A 97 15.18 -7.13 -11.92
C PRO A 97 16.39 -6.40 -12.53
N SER A 98 17.54 -6.38 -11.84
CA SER A 98 18.79 -5.81 -12.39
C SER A 98 19.53 -6.74 -13.34
N PHE A 99 19.21 -8.05 -13.34
CA PHE A 99 19.94 -9.05 -14.13
C PHE A 99 19.05 -10.06 -14.88
N THR A 100 17.73 -10.06 -14.67
CA THR A 100 16.77 -10.85 -15.48
C THR A 100 15.37 -10.23 -15.46
N THR A 101 14.47 -10.72 -16.31
CA THR A 101 13.07 -10.27 -16.34
C THR A 101 12.18 -11.23 -15.54
N SER A 102 11.04 -10.72 -15.06
CA SER A 102 10.03 -11.51 -14.36
C SER A 102 9.51 -12.68 -15.21
N VAL A 103 9.40 -12.49 -16.53
CA VAL A 103 9.02 -13.54 -17.48
C VAL A 103 10.04 -14.67 -17.49
N ILE A 104 11.34 -14.33 -17.59
CA ILE A 104 12.42 -15.31 -17.61
C ILE A 104 12.53 -16.01 -16.24
N LEU A 105 12.41 -15.28 -15.13
CA LEU A 105 12.42 -15.86 -13.79
C LEU A 105 11.28 -16.88 -13.61
N LEU A 106 10.05 -16.51 -13.99
CA LEU A 106 8.91 -17.41 -13.94
C LEU A 106 9.15 -18.65 -14.79
N GLN A 107 9.68 -18.47 -16.01
CA GLN A 107 10.04 -19.60 -16.87
C GLN A 107 11.05 -20.53 -16.19
N LYS A 108 12.14 -20.02 -15.60
CA LYS A 108 13.14 -20.85 -14.92
C LYS A 108 12.59 -21.58 -13.70
N LEU A 109 11.68 -20.96 -12.95
CA LEU A 109 10.99 -21.63 -11.84
C LEU A 109 10.06 -22.76 -12.32
N ILE A 110 9.37 -22.56 -13.45
CA ILE A 110 8.53 -23.61 -14.08
C ILE A 110 9.41 -24.75 -14.61
N GLU A 111 10.51 -24.44 -15.30
CA GLU A 111 11.49 -25.45 -15.74
C GLU A 111 12.01 -26.25 -14.54
N ARG A 112 12.35 -25.58 -13.44
CA ARG A 112 12.84 -26.20 -12.21
C ARG A 112 11.79 -27.08 -11.53
N TYR A 113 10.51 -26.75 -11.63
CA TYR A 113 9.41 -27.56 -11.10
C TYR A 113 9.30 -28.92 -11.79
N HIS A 114 9.57 -28.97 -13.10
CA HIS A 114 9.50 -30.18 -13.92
C HIS A 114 10.79 -30.99 -13.81
N VAL A 115 10.96 -31.66 -12.67
CA VAL A 115 12.13 -32.49 -12.40
C VAL A 115 12.18 -33.68 -13.37
N PRO A 116 13.25 -33.85 -14.17
CA PRO A 116 13.33 -34.91 -15.17
C PRO A 116 13.90 -36.20 -14.57
N LEU A 117 13.19 -37.33 -14.75
CA LEU A 117 13.58 -38.65 -14.21
C LEU A 117 15.00 -39.06 -14.64
N LYS A 118 15.42 -38.71 -15.86
CA LYS A 118 16.75 -39.02 -16.43
C LYS A 118 17.94 -38.50 -15.61
N LYS A 119 17.72 -37.60 -14.66
CA LYS A 119 18.78 -37.03 -13.79
C LYS A 119 19.06 -37.86 -12.54
N PHE A 120 18.27 -38.91 -12.29
CA PHE A 120 18.35 -39.69 -11.06
C PHE A 120 18.64 -41.16 -11.35
N LYS A 121 19.35 -41.81 -10.44
CA LYS A 121 19.78 -43.21 -10.63
C LYS A 121 18.63 -44.19 -10.48
N ASN A 122 17.64 -43.85 -9.65
CA ASN A 122 16.48 -44.67 -9.38
C ASN A 122 15.24 -43.81 -9.04
N PHE A 123 14.07 -44.45 -9.11
CA PHE A 123 12.79 -43.78 -8.88
C PHE A 123 12.63 -43.27 -7.44
N SER A 124 13.19 -43.95 -6.44
CA SER A 124 13.06 -43.53 -5.04
C SER A 124 13.80 -42.22 -4.75
N GLU A 125 15.00 -42.06 -5.31
CA GLU A 125 15.80 -40.84 -5.26
C GLU A 125 15.11 -39.70 -6.01
N PHE A 126 14.60 -40.00 -7.22
CA PHE A 126 13.81 -39.07 -8.01
C PHE A 126 12.60 -38.55 -7.25
N ASP A 127 11.78 -39.44 -6.70
CA ASP A 127 10.50 -39.09 -6.08
C ASP A 127 10.69 -38.16 -4.87
N LYS A 128 11.68 -38.48 -4.02
CA LYS A 128 12.07 -37.63 -2.89
C LYS A 128 12.55 -36.26 -3.36
N MET A 129 13.52 -36.22 -4.28
CA MET A 129 14.13 -34.96 -4.72
C MET A 129 13.13 -34.08 -5.48
N ARG A 130 12.29 -34.70 -6.30
CA ARG A 130 11.18 -34.03 -7.01
C ARG A 130 10.29 -33.30 -6.03
N LEU A 131 9.80 -33.98 -4.99
CA LEU A 131 8.89 -33.38 -4.02
C LEU A 131 9.52 -32.19 -3.30
N PHE A 132 10.79 -32.30 -2.89
CA PHE A 132 11.51 -31.21 -2.23
C PHE A 132 11.66 -29.98 -3.15
N ILE A 133 12.13 -30.18 -4.38
CA ILE A 133 12.32 -29.10 -5.35
C ILE A 133 10.99 -28.41 -5.65
N GLN A 134 9.93 -29.19 -5.87
CA GLN A 134 8.58 -28.66 -6.11
C GLN A 134 8.11 -27.81 -4.94
N ILE A 135 8.27 -28.26 -3.68
CA ILE A 135 7.93 -27.49 -2.47
C ILE A 135 8.74 -26.19 -2.38
N ARG A 136 10.02 -26.21 -2.74
CA ARG A 136 10.86 -24.99 -2.71
C ARG A 136 10.46 -23.99 -3.79
N VAL A 137 10.26 -24.43 -5.02
CA VAL A 137 9.74 -23.58 -6.12
C VAL A 137 8.43 -22.93 -5.70
N CYS A 138 7.54 -23.73 -5.14
CA CYS A 138 6.27 -23.32 -4.57
C CYS A 138 6.40 -22.24 -3.49
N SER A 139 7.31 -22.42 -2.53
CA SER A 139 7.59 -21.45 -1.47
C SER A 139 8.14 -20.12 -2.02
N VAL A 140 8.98 -20.19 -3.05
CA VAL A 140 9.52 -19.01 -3.74
C VAL A 140 8.40 -18.25 -4.46
N LEU A 141 7.54 -18.93 -5.21
CA LEU A 141 6.38 -18.32 -5.89
C LEU A 141 5.42 -17.67 -4.88
N GLU A 142 5.18 -18.31 -3.74
CA GLU A 142 4.35 -17.74 -2.67
C GLU A 142 4.98 -16.46 -2.10
N LYS A 143 6.28 -16.46 -1.79
CA LYS A 143 6.99 -15.27 -1.30
C LYS A 143 7.02 -14.16 -2.35
N TRP A 144 7.27 -14.50 -3.61
CA TRP A 144 7.30 -13.53 -4.70
C TRP A 144 5.94 -12.85 -4.87
N THR A 145 4.86 -13.63 -4.94
CA THR A 145 3.49 -13.09 -5.08
C THR A 145 2.99 -12.35 -3.83
N LYS A 146 3.39 -12.74 -2.63
CA LYS A 146 2.91 -12.07 -1.39
C LYS A 146 3.73 -10.85 -1.00
N ASN A 147 5.05 -10.91 -1.14
CA ASN A 147 5.96 -9.96 -0.49
C ASN A 147 6.82 -9.16 -1.47
N PHE A 148 6.92 -9.56 -2.73
CA PHE A 148 7.83 -8.94 -3.72
C PHE A 148 7.15 -8.69 -5.07
N ASN A 149 5.83 -8.47 -5.08
CA ASN A 149 4.98 -8.45 -6.27
C ASN A 149 4.95 -7.14 -7.08
N HIS A 150 5.82 -6.19 -6.75
CA HIS A 150 5.89 -4.88 -7.42
C HIS A 150 5.93 -5.00 -8.95
N ASP A 151 6.67 -5.96 -9.49
CA ASP A 151 6.80 -6.22 -10.92
C ASP A 151 5.54 -6.84 -11.57
N LEU A 152 4.69 -7.51 -10.77
CA LEU A 152 3.41 -8.07 -11.20
C LEU A 152 2.30 -7.02 -11.28
N VAL A 153 2.45 -5.92 -10.55
CA VAL A 153 1.44 -4.86 -10.40
C VAL A 153 1.81 -3.59 -11.19
N ASP A 154 3.10 -3.24 -11.26
CA ASP A 154 3.53 -1.89 -11.65
C ASP A 154 4.05 -1.77 -13.09
N LYS A 155 4.28 -2.88 -13.78
CA LYS A 155 4.83 -2.89 -15.15
C LYS A 155 3.78 -3.20 -16.22
N SER A 156 4.02 -2.72 -17.44
CA SER A 156 3.15 -2.94 -18.60
C SER A 156 2.96 -4.42 -18.98
N ASP A 157 3.93 -5.26 -18.64
CA ASP A 157 3.94 -6.73 -18.82
C ASP A 157 3.39 -7.50 -17.60
N GLY A 158 3.00 -6.81 -16.52
CA GLY A 158 2.48 -7.42 -15.29
C GLY A 158 1.25 -8.31 -15.51
N GLU A 159 0.36 -7.95 -16.45
CA GLU A 159 -0.81 -8.78 -16.79
C GLU A 159 -0.39 -10.07 -17.51
N GLU A 160 0.57 -10.02 -18.42
CA GLU A 160 1.08 -11.21 -19.11
C GLU A 160 1.70 -12.19 -18.10
N ILE A 161 2.48 -11.68 -17.15
CA ILE A 161 3.12 -12.50 -16.12
C ILE A 161 2.06 -13.11 -15.19
N LYS A 162 1.07 -12.33 -14.76
CA LYS A 162 -0.06 -12.83 -13.94
C LYS A 162 -0.84 -13.92 -14.66
N GLN A 163 -1.09 -13.79 -15.97
CA GLN A 163 -1.75 -14.84 -16.76
C GLN A 163 -0.89 -16.09 -16.91
N LYS A 164 0.41 -15.96 -17.20
CA LYS A 164 1.33 -17.11 -17.26
C LYS A 164 1.41 -17.85 -15.92
N LEU A 165 1.47 -17.09 -14.82
CA LEU A 165 1.49 -17.65 -13.47
C LEU A 165 0.16 -18.33 -13.12
N LEU A 166 -0.99 -17.73 -13.48
CA LEU A 166 -2.30 -18.37 -13.31
C LEU A 166 -2.42 -19.66 -14.11
N ASN A 167 -1.98 -19.67 -15.37
CA ASN A 167 -2.01 -20.88 -16.20
C ASN A 167 -1.18 -22.02 -15.57
N PHE A 168 -0.01 -21.70 -15.00
CA PHE A 168 0.80 -22.67 -14.28
C PHE A 168 0.11 -23.15 -12.98
N VAL A 169 -0.52 -22.24 -12.24
CA VAL A 169 -1.23 -22.56 -11.00
C VAL A 169 -2.45 -23.45 -11.27
N GLU A 170 -3.27 -23.12 -12.27
CA GLU A 170 -4.48 -23.87 -12.60
C GLU A 170 -4.18 -25.18 -13.32
N GLY A 171 -3.21 -25.17 -14.24
CA GLY A 171 -2.92 -26.33 -15.07
C GLY A 171 -2.03 -27.38 -14.41
N ILE A 172 -1.22 -27.00 -13.41
CA ILE A 172 -0.23 -27.91 -12.82
C ILE A 172 -0.37 -27.95 -11.29
N LEU A 173 -0.23 -26.80 -10.62
CA LEU A 173 -0.22 -26.78 -9.15
C LEU A 173 -1.57 -27.15 -8.53
N ALA A 174 -2.69 -26.94 -9.21
CA ALA A 174 -4.02 -27.29 -8.70
C ALA A 174 -4.19 -28.80 -8.53
N GLU A 175 -3.57 -29.59 -9.41
CA GLU A 175 -3.59 -31.06 -9.36
C GLU A 175 -2.52 -31.58 -8.39
N ASP A 176 -1.29 -31.05 -8.46
CA ASP A 176 -0.16 -31.55 -7.69
C ASP A 176 -0.12 -31.04 -6.23
N GLN A 177 -0.56 -29.80 -5.97
CA GLN A 177 -0.38 -29.08 -4.70
C GLN A 177 -1.56 -28.11 -4.40
N TRP A 178 -2.80 -28.63 -4.41
CA TRP A 178 -4.04 -27.83 -4.40
C TRP A 178 -4.14 -26.74 -3.30
N LYS A 179 -3.62 -26.98 -2.09
CA LYS A 179 -3.67 -25.98 -0.98
C LYS A 179 -2.83 -24.74 -1.29
N LEU A 180 -1.68 -24.95 -1.90
CA LEU A 180 -0.80 -23.86 -2.29
C LEU A 180 -1.32 -23.18 -3.55
N ALA A 181 -1.78 -23.95 -4.53
CA ALA A 181 -2.48 -23.40 -5.70
C ALA A 181 -3.60 -22.46 -5.27
N LYS A 182 -4.44 -22.85 -4.29
CA LYS A 182 -5.47 -21.99 -3.70
C LYS A 182 -4.91 -20.70 -3.09
N THR A 183 -3.75 -20.75 -2.44
CA THR A 183 -3.11 -19.59 -1.79
C THR A 183 -2.52 -18.61 -2.80
N ILE A 184 -1.80 -19.12 -3.80
CA ILE A 184 -1.21 -18.33 -4.89
C ILE A 184 -2.34 -17.74 -5.76
N ARG A 185 -3.34 -18.55 -6.14
CA ARG A 185 -4.56 -18.13 -6.84
C ARG A 185 -5.26 -16.98 -6.13
N LYS A 186 -5.51 -17.10 -4.83
CA LYS A 186 -6.14 -16.03 -4.03
C LYS A 186 -5.32 -14.73 -4.07
N THR A 187 -3.98 -14.86 -4.06
CA THR A 187 -3.07 -13.72 -4.12
C THR A 187 -3.10 -13.06 -5.50
N ILE A 188 -3.07 -13.83 -6.59
CA ILE A 188 -3.14 -13.30 -7.96
C ILE A 188 -4.52 -12.71 -8.25
N TYR A 189 -5.61 -13.36 -7.83
CA TYR A 189 -6.94 -12.80 -8.01
C TYR A 189 -7.16 -11.50 -7.24
N ARG A 190 -6.53 -11.32 -6.08
CA ARG A 190 -6.50 -10.02 -5.39
C ARG A 190 -5.80 -8.94 -6.22
N MET A 191 -4.79 -9.31 -7.01
CA MET A 191 -4.09 -8.40 -7.95
C MET A 191 -4.87 -8.16 -9.25
N ASN A 192 -5.82 -9.05 -9.59
CA ASN A 192 -6.58 -9.05 -10.84
C ASN A 192 -8.02 -8.56 -10.69
N ILE A 193 -8.44 -8.00 -9.55
CA ILE A 193 -9.81 -7.50 -9.39
C ILE A 193 -10.00 -6.27 -10.29
N PRO A 194 -10.78 -6.37 -11.39
CA PRO A 194 -11.20 -5.18 -12.11
C PRO A 194 -12.22 -4.46 -11.21
N LEU A 195 -12.21 -3.13 -11.20
CA LEU A 195 -13.12 -2.25 -10.44
C LEU A 195 -14.61 -2.66 -10.41
N LYS A 196 -15.08 -3.47 -11.36
CA LYS A 196 -16.46 -3.97 -11.42
C LYS A 196 -16.79 -5.17 -10.51
N LEU A 197 -15.81 -5.83 -9.86
CA LEU A 197 -16.05 -6.88 -8.85
C LEU A 197 -15.33 -6.64 -7.50
N GLY A 198 -14.84 -5.42 -7.27
CA GLY A 198 -14.16 -5.02 -6.04
C GLY A 198 -15.08 -4.42 -4.97
N ILE A 199 -14.52 -3.54 -4.12
CA ILE A 199 -15.25 -2.83 -3.05
C ILE A 199 -16.53 -2.16 -3.57
N PHE A 200 -16.53 -1.61 -4.80
CA PHE A 200 -17.67 -0.88 -5.34
C PHE A 200 -18.87 -1.75 -5.78
N SER A 201 -18.74 -3.08 -5.72
CA SER A 201 -19.88 -3.99 -5.88
C SER A 201 -20.85 -3.95 -4.69
N TYR A 202 -20.40 -3.48 -3.53
CA TYR A 202 -21.22 -3.30 -2.34
C TYR A 202 -21.98 -1.96 -2.38
N SER A 203 -23.04 -1.88 -1.57
CA SER A 203 -23.82 -0.64 -1.42
C SER A 203 -22.94 0.47 -0.80
N ASN A 204 -23.27 1.74 -1.07
CA ASN A 204 -22.51 2.86 -0.49
C ASN A 204 -22.59 2.86 1.05
N GLU A 205 -23.74 2.46 1.56
CA GLU A 205 -24.00 2.34 2.99
C GLU A 205 -23.16 1.23 3.62
N ASP A 206 -23.13 0.03 3.03
CA ASP A 206 -22.31 -1.08 3.54
C ASP A 206 -20.83 -0.68 3.57
N ILE A 207 -20.33 -0.04 2.51
CA ILE A 207 -18.93 0.43 2.46
C ILE A 207 -18.67 1.44 3.58
N ALA A 208 -19.55 2.44 3.76
CA ALA A 208 -19.41 3.44 4.82
C ALA A 208 -19.46 2.83 6.22
N GLN A 209 -20.39 1.90 6.44
CA GLN A 209 -20.55 1.15 7.69
C GLN A 209 -19.31 0.31 8.01
N GLN A 210 -18.78 -0.45 7.05
CA GLN A 210 -17.59 -1.27 7.24
C GLN A 210 -16.31 -0.44 7.40
N LEU A 211 -16.16 0.67 6.68
CA LEU A 211 -15.09 1.64 6.94
C LEU A 211 -15.17 2.13 8.38
N THR A 212 -16.35 2.57 8.82
CA THR A 212 -16.58 3.16 10.14
C THR A 212 -16.23 2.23 11.29
N ILE A 213 -16.64 0.96 11.25
CA ILE A 213 -16.29 0.03 12.32
C ILE A 213 -14.79 -0.31 12.33
N LEU A 214 -14.13 -0.37 11.17
CA LEU A 214 -12.68 -0.59 11.10
C LEU A 214 -11.89 0.61 11.64
N ASP A 215 -12.37 1.83 11.35
CA ASP A 215 -11.75 3.06 11.87
C ASP A 215 -11.97 3.19 13.37
N PHE A 216 -13.19 2.89 13.84
CA PHE A 216 -13.53 2.92 15.26
C PHE A 216 -12.71 1.92 16.07
N GLN A 217 -12.42 0.72 15.53
CA GLN A 217 -11.55 -0.27 16.18
C GLN A 217 -10.11 0.20 16.43
N LEU A 218 -9.62 1.17 15.66
CA LEU A 218 -8.34 1.82 15.93
C LEU A 218 -8.51 3.00 16.88
N PHE A 219 -9.57 3.79 16.68
CA PHE A 219 -9.89 4.95 17.50
C PHE A 219 -10.14 4.58 18.97
N GLU A 220 -10.88 3.50 19.25
CA GLU A 220 -11.19 3.03 20.61
C GLU A 220 -9.96 2.60 21.41
N LYS A 221 -8.86 2.27 20.73
CA LYS A 221 -7.61 1.85 21.36
C LYS A 221 -6.71 3.01 21.77
N ILE A 222 -6.98 4.23 21.29
CA ILE A 222 -6.17 5.40 21.61
C ILE A 222 -6.28 5.69 23.10
N GLY A 223 -5.18 5.51 23.81
CA GLY A 223 -5.10 5.78 25.25
C GLY A 223 -4.82 7.26 25.56
N PRO A 224 -5.22 7.76 26.75
CA PRO A 224 -4.94 9.12 27.17
C PRO A 224 -3.45 9.51 27.13
N SER A 225 -2.55 8.58 27.43
CA SER A 225 -1.10 8.82 27.41
C SER A 225 -0.56 9.10 26.01
N GLU A 226 -1.17 8.53 24.97
CA GLU A 226 -0.76 8.73 23.57
C GLU A 226 -1.03 10.17 23.13
N LEU A 227 -2.03 10.83 23.73
CA LEU A 227 -2.47 12.19 23.41
C LEU A 227 -1.60 13.28 24.06
N LEU A 228 -0.62 12.92 24.89
CA LEU A 228 0.19 13.87 25.65
C LEU A 228 1.49 14.23 24.93
N ASN A 229 1.88 15.51 25.02
CA ASN A 229 3.19 16.01 24.61
C ASN A 229 3.56 15.72 23.15
N GLN A 230 2.56 15.58 22.28
CA GLN A 230 2.75 15.17 20.88
C GLN A 230 3.62 13.92 20.74
N ALA A 231 3.34 12.89 21.54
CA ALA A 231 4.14 11.66 21.55
C ALA A 231 4.32 11.05 20.16
N TRP A 232 3.32 11.15 19.29
CA TRP A 232 3.35 10.65 17.91
C TRP A 232 4.37 11.36 17.00
N ASN A 233 4.80 12.59 17.33
CA ASN A 233 5.79 13.37 16.56
C ASN A 233 7.24 13.11 16.99
N LYS A 234 7.47 12.28 18.00
CA LYS A 234 8.80 12.03 18.56
C LYS A 234 9.42 10.77 17.95
N SER A 235 10.75 10.64 18.07
CA SER A 235 11.49 9.47 17.60
C SER A 235 10.99 8.15 18.21
N ASP A 236 10.49 8.20 19.45
CA ASP A 236 9.88 7.07 20.16
C ASP A 236 8.35 7.03 20.05
N GLY A 237 7.76 7.74 19.08
CA GLY A 237 6.31 7.80 18.89
C GLY A 237 5.66 6.45 18.60
N HIS A 238 6.36 5.54 17.93
CA HIS A 238 5.92 4.16 17.71
C HIS A 238 5.75 3.35 19.01
N ILE A 239 6.41 3.78 20.10
CA ILE A 239 6.28 3.18 21.44
C ILE A 239 5.21 3.92 22.24
N LYS A 240 5.23 5.26 22.19
CA LYS A 240 4.41 6.11 23.06
C LYS A 240 3.01 6.43 22.55
N ALA A 241 2.80 6.40 21.23
CA ALA A 241 1.53 6.70 20.58
C ALA A 241 1.23 5.76 19.38
N PRO A 242 1.33 4.43 19.54
CA PRO A 242 1.19 3.48 18.45
C PRO A 242 -0.21 3.51 17.79
N ASN A 243 -1.29 3.72 18.55
CA ASN A 243 -2.65 3.69 18.00
C ASN A 243 -2.98 4.96 17.24
N ILE A 244 -2.47 6.11 17.68
CA ILE A 244 -2.54 7.37 16.91
C ILE A 244 -1.83 7.21 15.58
N LEU A 245 -0.63 6.62 15.58
CA LEU A 245 0.12 6.36 14.35
C LEU A 245 -0.61 5.37 13.43
N HIS A 246 -1.18 4.29 13.97
CA HIS A 246 -2.00 3.36 13.16
C HIS A 246 -3.21 4.04 12.52
N LEU A 247 -3.94 4.87 13.27
CA LEU A 247 -5.10 5.60 12.74
C LEU A 247 -4.67 6.63 11.68
N THR A 248 -3.53 7.28 11.87
CA THR A 248 -2.92 8.22 10.90
C THR A 248 -2.48 7.50 9.62
N SER A 249 -1.81 6.36 9.75
CA SER A 249 -1.44 5.52 8.61
C SER A 249 -2.65 5.05 7.82
N ARG A 250 -3.73 4.67 8.53
CA ARG A 250 -4.99 4.26 7.89
C ARG A 250 -5.67 5.42 7.16
N PHE A 251 -5.71 6.62 7.76
CA PHE A 251 -6.18 7.84 7.11
C PHE A 251 -5.46 8.08 5.78
N ASN A 252 -4.13 8.03 5.81
CA ASN A 252 -3.30 8.21 4.62
C ASN A 252 -3.59 7.13 3.57
N ALA A 253 -3.63 5.86 3.98
CA ALA A 253 -3.91 4.75 3.08
C ALA A 253 -5.27 4.89 2.37
N ILE A 254 -6.31 5.36 3.09
CA ILE A 254 -7.62 5.65 2.52
C ILE A 254 -7.54 6.80 1.50
N ALA A 255 -6.86 7.90 1.83
CA ALA A 255 -6.69 9.02 0.91
C ALA A 255 -5.97 8.62 -0.39
N PHE A 256 -4.95 7.75 -0.30
CA PHE A 256 -4.29 7.16 -1.46
C PHE A 256 -5.21 6.23 -2.22
N TRP A 257 -5.95 5.35 -1.54
CA TRP A 257 -6.91 4.43 -2.19
C TRP A 257 -7.95 5.19 -3.02
N VAL A 258 -8.48 6.31 -2.50
CA VAL A 258 -9.40 7.18 -3.22
C VAL A 258 -8.75 7.70 -4.51
N ALA A 259 -7.55 8.26 -4.42
CA ALA A 259 -6.84 8.79 -5.59
C ALA A 259 -6.49 7.69 -6.62
N CYS A 260 -5.95 6.54 -6.17
CA CYS A 260 -5.67 5.38 -7.03
C CYS A 260 -6.92 4.93 -7.77
N SER A 261 -8.02 4.72 -7.03
CA SER A 261 -9.30 4.25 -7.60
C SER A 261 -9.83 5.21 -8.67
N ILE A 262 -9.70 6.53 -8.45
CA ILE A 262 -10.10 7.52 -9.46
C ILE A 262 -9.21 7.40 -10.70
N LEU A 263 -7.89 7.25 -10.55
CA LEU A 263 -6.95 7.17 -11.67
C LEU A 263 -7.00 5.83 -12.44
N GLU A 264 -7.59 4.79 -11.87
CA GLU A 264 -7.84 3.53 -12.56
C GLU A 264 -8.91 3.67 -13.67
N GLY A 265 -9.80 4.66 -13.59
CA GLY A 265 -10.80 4.91 -14.62
C GLY A 265 -10.15 5.29 -15.97
N ALA A 266 -10.50 4.53 -17.01
CA ALA A 266 -9.86 4.64 -18.32
C ALA A 266 -10.10 6.00 -18.99
N ASP A 267 -11.31 6.54 -18.85
CA ASP A 267 -11.75 7.81 -19.43
C ASP A 267 -12.34 8.75 -18.37
N ALA A 268 -12.50 10.03 -18.71
CA ALA A 268 -12.96 11.07 -17.78
C ALA A 268 -14.34 10.77 -17.17
N LYS A 269 -15.24 10.12 -17.92
CA LYS A 269 -16.58 9.76 -17.46
C LYS A 269 -16.55 8.64 -16.44
N GLN A 270 -15.72 7.61 -16.67
CA GLN A 270 -15.48 6.54 -15.69
C GLN A 270 -14.88 7.10 -14.40
N ARG A 271 -13.87 7.98 -14.51
CA ARG A 271 -13.26 8.63 -13.35
C ARG A 271 -14.28 9.47 -12.57
N ALA A 272 -15.12 10.25 -13.26
CA ALA A 272 -16.19 11.03 -12.63
C ALA A 272 -17.26 10.15 -11.96
N SER A 273 -17.55 8.98 -12.52
CA SER A 273 -18.44 7.99 -11.90
C SER A 273 -17.86 7.43 -10.60
N ILE A 274 -16.56 7.14 -10.58
CA ILE A 274 -15.85 6.69 -9.37
C ILE A 274 -15.82 7.79 -8.31
N MET A 275 -15.51 9.04 -8.70
CA MET A 275 -15.61 10.20 -7.80
C MET A 275 -17.01 10.36 -7.21
N THR A 276 -18.06 10.22 -8.04
CA THR A 276 -19.45 10.29 -7.59
C THR A 276 -19.76 9.19 -6.57
N LYS A 277 -19.29 7.96 -6.80
CA LYS A 277 -19.46 6.86 -5.83
C LYS A 277 -18.84 7.21 -4.47
N PHE A 278 -17.62 7.75 -4.45
CA PHE A 278 -16.97 8.20 -3.20
C PHE A 278 -17.72 9.34 -2.51
N ILE A 279 -18.25 10.31 -3.27
CA ILE A 279 -19.06 11.41 -2.73
C ILE A 279 -20.33 10.87 -2.06
N GLU A 280 -20.98 9.87 -2.64
CA GLU A 280 -22.17 9.25 -2.03
C GLU A 280 -21.80 8.40 -0.80
N ILE A 281 -20.65 7.72 -0.78
CA ILE A 281 -20.15 7.02 0.42
C ILE A 281 -19.84 8.03 1.53
N ALA A 282 -19.20 9.17 1.21
CA ALA A 282 -18.92 10.24 2.17
C ALA A 282 -20.18 10.79 2.85
N GLN A 283 -21.30 10.83 2.13
CA GLN A 283 -22.57 11.22 2.74
C GLN A 283 -22.98 10.26 3.87
N HIS A 284 -22.87 8.96 3.65
CA HIS A 284 -23.18 7.96 4.68
C HIS A 284 -22.17 8.00 5.83
N LEU A 285 -20.88 8.23 5.55
CA LEU A 285 -19.86 8.42 6.59
C LEU A 285 -20.20 9.61 7.52
N LEU A 286 -20.66 10.73 6.96
CA LEU A 286 -21.12 11.88 7.74
C LEU A 286 -22.36 11.57 8.58
N GLN A 287 -23.31 10.79 8.05
CA GLN A 287 -24.49 10.33 8.81
C GLN A 287 -24.11 9.41 9.98
N LEU A 288 -22.99 8.69 9.86
CA LEU A 288 -22.42 7.85 10.90
C LEU A 288 -21.47 8.61 11.84
N ASN A 289 -21.36 9.95 11.73
CA ASN A 289 -20.38 10.76 12.48
C ASN A 289 -18.93 10.28 12.33
N ASN A 290 -18.57 9.66 11.19
CA ASN A 290 -17.20 9.28 10.86
C ASN A 290 -16.51 10.40 10.07
N TYR A 291 -16.09 11.42 10.80
CA TYR A 291 -15.41 12.57 10.23
C TYR A 291 -13.98 12.25 9.77
N SER A 292 -13.30 11.32 10.44
CA SER A 292 -11.92 10.93 10.10
C SER A 292 -11.83 10.41 8.66
N THR A 293 -12.68 9.45 8.30
CA THR A 293 -12.65 8.86 6.95
C THR A 293 -13.28 9.76 5.90
N THR A 294 -14.28 10.57 6.27
CA THR A 294 -14.78 11.61 5.38
C THR A 294 -13.65 12.58 5.01
N MET A 295 -12.87 13.04 6.00
CA MET A 295 -11.71 13.89 5.77
C MET A 295 -10.64 13.19 4.91
N ALA A 296 -10.41 11.88 5.10
CA ALA A 296 -9.50 11.10 4.26
C ALA A 296 -9.94 11.09 2.78
N PHE A 297 -11.24 10.98 2.51
CA PHE A 297 -11.77 11.05 1.15
C PHE A 297 -11.54 12.43 0.52
N ILE A 298 -11.82 13.49 1.28
CA ILE A 298 -11.56 14.87 0.86
C ILE A 298 -10.05 15.09 0.61
N ALA A 299 -9.18 14.56 1.46
CA ALA A 299 -7.73 14.60 1.26
C ALA A 299 -7.32 13.87 -0.03
N GLY A 300 -7.95 12.73 -0.34
CA GLY A 300 -7.75 12.01 -1.60
C GLY A 300 -8.14 12.83 -2.84
N PHE A 301 -9.32 13.48 -2.81
CA PHE A 301 -9.75 14.38 -3.90
C PHE A 301 -8.84 15.60 -4.07
N ASN A 302 -8.27 16.09 -2.96
CA ASN A 302 -7.38 17.26 -2.94
C ASN A 302 -5.91 16.94 -3.24
N LYS A 303 -5.56 15.69 -3.57
CA LYS A 303 -4.21 15.38 -4.07
C LYS A 303 -3.97 16.11 -5.39
N SER A 304 -2.74 16.58 -5.60
CA SER A 304 -2.33 17.32 -6.80
C SER A 304 -2.58 16.53 -8.10
N SER A 305 -2.41 15.20 -8.02
CA SER A 305 -2.69 14.24 -9.09
C SER A 305 -4.18 14.17 -9.46
N ILE A 306 -5.10 14.46 -8.55
CA ILE A 306 -6.55 14.47 -8.81
C ILE A 306 -7.02 15.87 -9.22
N LEU A 307 -6.63 16.92 -8.48
CA LEU A 307 -7.06 18.31 -8.71
C LEU A 307 -6.76 18.85 -10.13
N ARG A 308 -5.77 18.26 -10.80
CA ARG A 308 -5.40 18.62 -12.18
C ARG A 308 -6.30 18.01 -13.26
N LEU A 309 -7.13 17.02 -12.95
CA LEU A 309 -7.97 16.28 -13.91
C LEU A 309 -9.20 17.10 -14.37
N LYS A 310 -8.97 18.21 -15.07
CA LYS A 310 -10.03 19.18 -15.42
C LYS A 310 -11.14 18.57 -16.27
N LEU A 311 -10.85 17.61 -17.13
CA LEU A 311 -11.88 16.94 -17.93
C LEU A 311 -12.77 16.07 -17.03
N THR A 312 -12.17 15.32 -16.12
CA THR A 312 -12.90 14.53 -15.12
C THR A 312 -13.84 15.38 -14.27
N PHE A 313 -13.38 16.55 -13.78
CA PHE A 313 -14.24 17.46 -13.02
C PHE A 313 -15.40 18.05 -13.82
N LYS A 314 -15.25 18.22 -15.15
CA LYS A 314 -16.35 18.67 -16.03
C LYS A 314 -17.42 17.61 -16.23
N GLU A 315 -17.07 16.33 -16.14
CA GLU A 315 -18.00 15.20 -16.23
C GLU A 315 -18.81 14.97 -14.94
N LEU A 316 -18.44 15.62 -13.83
CA LEU A 316 -19.22 15.52 -12.59
C LEU A 316 -20.57 16.24 -12.73
N SER A 317 -21.63 15.57 -12.29
CA SER A 317 -22.95 16.21 -12.20
C SER A 317 -22.93 17.39 -11.24
N GLN A 318 -23.74 18.42 -11.52
CA GLN A 318 -23.84 19.60 -10.65
C GLN A 318 -24.22 19.24 -9.20
N ARG A 319 -25.02 18.17 -9.01
CA ARG A 319 -25.39 17.65 -7.68
C ARG A 319 -24.17 17.10 -6.96
N ALA A 320 -23.35 16.28 -7.62
CA ALA A 320 -22.14 15.71 -7.04
C ALA A 320 -21.12 16.82 -6.71
N SER A 321 -20.90 17.77 -7.61
CA SER A 321 -20.01 18.92 -7.38
C SER A 321 -20.44 19.74 -6.17
N LYS A 322 -21.74 20.03 -6.02
CA LYS A 322 -22.29 20.76 -4.86
C LYS A 322 -22.05 20.01 -3.54
N LYS A 323 -22.25 18.69 -3.53
CA LYS A 323 -21.97 17.86 -2.34
C LYS A 323 -20.50 17.88 -1.98
N LEU A 324 -19.60 17.70 -2.96
CA LEU A 324 -18.16 17.76 -2.72
C LEU A 324 -17.74 19.10 -2.10
N THR A 325 -18.17 20.22 -2.69
CA THR A 325 -17.90 21.56 -2.13
C THR A 325 -18.48 21.75 -0.73
N LEU A 326 -19.66 21.19 -0.45
CA LEU A 326 -20.26 21.22 0.88
C LEU A 326 -19.37 20.49 1.91
N TYR A 327 -18.86 19.31 1.56
CA TYR A 327 -18.00 18.51 2.43
C TYR A 327 -16.62 19.16 2.64
N GLU A 328 -16.03 19.74 1.59
CA GLU A 328 -14.80 20.54 1.68
C GLU A 328 -14.98 21.75 2.62
N LYS A 329 -16.13 22.43 2.54
CA LYS A 329 -16.44 23.57 3.42
C LYS A 329 -16.68 23.14 4.87
N LEU A 330 -17.33 22.00 5.08
CA LEU A 330 -17.55 21.44 6.41
C LEU A 330 -16.23 21.12 7.12
N LEU A 331 -15.27 20.54 6.37
CA LEU A 331 -14.00 20.03 6.88
C LEU A 331 -12.80 20.96 6.59
N THR A 332 -13.06 22.22 6.28
CA THR A 332 -12.02 23.20 5.97
C THR A 332 -11.11 23.46 7.18
N ALA A 333 -9.81 23.63 6.95
CA ALA A 333 -8.85 24.07 7.97
C ALA A 333 -8.99 25.56 8.34
N GLU A 334 -9.81 26.32 7.60
CA GLU A 334 -10.04 27.74 7.88
C GLU A 334 -10.52 27.97 9.32
N LYS A 335 -9.95 29.00 9.98
CA LYS A 335 -10.20 29.31 11.40
C LYS A 335 -9.96 28.11 12.32
N SER A 336 -8.91 27.34 12.01
CA SER A 336 -8.51 26.12 12.71
C SER A 336 -9.64 25.08 12.76
N TYR A 337 -10.32 24.80 11.66
CA TYR A 337 -11.44 23.84 11.61
C TYR A 337 -12.67 24.23 12.44
N HIS A 338 -13.00 25.53 12.51
CA HIS A 338 -14.11 26.02 13.33
C HIS A 338 -15.47 25.38 12.99
N VAL A 339 -15.81 25.28 11.70
CA VAL A 339 -17.09 24.71 11.24
C VAL A 339 -17.19 23.23 11.62
N TYR A 340 -16.12 22.49 11.37
CA TYR A 340 -16.00 21.09 11.76
C TYR A 340 -16.15 20.88 13.27
N ARG A 341 -15.42 21.63 14.11
CA ARG A 341 -15.54 21.52 15.57
C ARG A 341 -16.95 21.79 16.08
N GLN A 342 -17.64 22.80 15.53
CA GLN A 342 -19.04 23.05 15.90
C GLN A 342 -19.94 21.86 15.59
N ASN A 343 -19.77 21.22 14.42
CA ASN A 343 -20.56 20.03 14.06
C ASN A 343 -20.18 18.82 14.92
N LEU A 344 -18.89 18.65 15.21
CA LEU A 344 -18.40 17.60 16.10
C LEU A 344 -19.05 17.71 17.49
N HIS A 345 -19.06 18.89 18.11
CA HIS A 345 -19.68 19.08 19.43
C HIS A 345 -21.21 18.90 19.44
N LEU A 346 -21.87 18.98 18.27
CA LEU A 346 -23.30 18.67 18.12
C LEU A 346 -23.55 17.18 17.83
N SER A 347 -22.51 16.41 17.57
CA SER A 347 -22.62 14.99 17.24
C SER A 347 -22.89 14.17 18.50
N THR A 348 -23.77 13.18 18.37
CA THR A 348 -23.98 12.19 19.43
C THR A 348 -23.02 11.01 19.22
N PRO A 349 -22.49 10.41 20.30
CA PRO A 349 -21.73 9.17 20.18
C PRO A 349 -22.59 8.05 19.55
N PRO A 350 -21.99 7.11 18.80
CA PRO A 350 -20.56 6.99 18.48
C PRO A 350 -20.08 8.02 17.43
N CYS A 351 -18.81 8.44 17.53
CA CYS A 351 -18.17 9.34 16.57
C CYS A 351 -16.70 8.95 16.39
N VAL A 352 -16.22 8.95 15.14
CA VAL A 352 -14.79 8.74 14.82
C VAL A 352 -14.22 10.01 14.24
N TYR A 353 -13.18 10.52 14.89
CA TYR A 353 -12.54 11.74 14.45
C TYR A 353 -11.05 11.77 14.79
N LEU A 354 -10.31 12.57 14.04
CA LEU A 354 -8.96 13.00 14.39
C LEU A 354 -9.01 14.50 14.61
N THR A 355 -8.55 14.96 15.76
CA THR A 355 -8.39 16.39 16.04
C THR A 355 -6.94 16.79 15.81
N ASP A 356 -6.75 18.03 15.36
CA ASP A 356 -5.45 18.70 15.32
C ASP A 356 -4.97 18.99 16.77
N LEU A 357 -4.49 17.95 17.42
CA LEU A 357 -3.88 18.00 18.75
C LEU A 357 -2.63 18.88 18.76
N THR A 358 -1.93 18.96 17.63
CA THR A 358 -0.72 19.74 17.42
C THR A 358 -0.98 21.22 17.65
N TYR A 359 -2.09 21.77 17.15
CA TYR A 359 -2.43 23.18 17.40
C TYR A 359 -2.61 23.52 18.89
N MET A 360 -3.28 22.66 19.67
CA MET A 360 -3.47 22.91 21.11
C MET A 360 -2.19 22.78 21.90
N GLU A 361 -1.33 21.83 21.51
CA GLU A 361 -0.04 21.58 22.15
C GLU A 361 1.00 22.66 21.81
N ASP A 362 1.06 23.14 20.57
CA ASP A 362 1.99 24.19 20.11
C ASP A 362 1.54 25.58 20.53
N GLY A 363 0.24 25.84 20.54
CA GLY A 363 -0.32 27.15 20.90
C GLY A 363 -0.21 27.49 22.40
N ASN A 364 0.12 26.52 23.25
CA ASN A 364 0.22 26.71 24.70
C ASN A 364 1.55 26.18 25.23
N PRO A 365 2.43 27.02 25.82
CA PRO A 365 3.70 26.56 26.36
C PRO A 365 3.48 25.67 27.59
N ASN A 366 4.40 24.73 27.82
CA ASN A 366 4.36 23.86 29.00
C ASN A 366 4.59 24.63 30.31
N PHE A 367 5.28 25.77 30.26
CA PHE A 367 5.58 26.59 31.43
C PHE A 367 5.31 28.08 31.13
N ILE A 368 4.85 28.81 32.14
CA ILE A 368 4.73 30.27 32.15
C ILE A 368 5.46 30.75 33.41
N ASP A 369 6.44 31.63 33.27
CA ASP A 369 7.31 32.09 34.37
C ASP A 369 7.90 30.95 35.21
N ASN A 370 8.41 29.91 34.55
CA ASN A 370 8.96 28.70 35.20
C ASN A 370 7.95 27.92 36.08
N ARG A 371 6.65 28.18 35.92
CA ARG A 371 5.55 27.46 36.59
C ARG A 371 4.79 26.62 35.57
N ILE A 372 4.24 25.49 35.99
CA ILE A 372 3.45 24.61 35.12
C ILE A 372 2.21 25.36 34.62
N ASN A 373 2.05 25.46 33.30
CA ASN A 373 0.86 26.06 32.69
C ASN A 373 -0.36 25.12 32.83
N PHE A 374 -1.11 25.24 33.92
CA PHE A 374 -2.24 24.35 34.18
C PHE A 374 -3.43 24.59 33.22
N THR A 375 -3.56 25.79 32.65
CA THR A 375 -4.56 26.08 31.60
C THR A 375 -4.40 25.13 30.41
N LYS A 376 -3.15 24.91 29.96
CA LYS A 376 -2.85 23.89 28.94
C LYS A 376 -3.33 22.50 29.35
N ARG A 377 -3.11 22.11 30.60
CA ARG A 377 -3.45 20.76 31.10
C ARG A 377 -4.96 20.58 31.19
N SER A 378 -5.69 21.61 31.58
CA SER A 378 -7.14 21.63 31.56
C SER A 378 -7.71 21.47 30.14
N LEU A 379 -7.12 22.14 29.13
CA LEU A 379 -7.52 21.99 27.73
C LEU A 379 -7.32 20.56 27.23
N ILE A 380 -6.11 20.00 27.43
CA ILE A 380 -5.78 18.62 27.05
C ILE A 380 -6.70 17.62 27.77
N SER A 381 -6.94 17.82 29.06
CA SER A 381 -7.81 16.95 29.86
C SER A 381 -9.26 16.96 29.38
N THR A 382 -9.78 18.12 28.98
CA THR A 382 -11.13 18.25 28.39
C THR A 382 -11.24 17.47 27.09
N LEU A 383 -10.24 17.56 26.23
CA LEU A 383 -10.21 16.80 24.99
C LEU A 383 -10.11 15.28 25.23
N ILE A 384 -9.26 14.85 26.18
CA ILE A 384 -9.17 13.43 26.54
C ILE A 384 -10.54 12.90 26.98
N ARG A 385 -11.26 13.65 27.83
CA ARG A 385 -12.61 13.28 28.25
C ARG A 385 -13.60 13.21 27.08
N GLU A 386 -13.51 14.16 26.15
CA GLU A 386 -14.34 14.17 24.95
C GLU A 386 -14.08 12.93 24.07
N ILE A 387 -12.81 12.60 23.81
CA ILE A 387 -12.42 11.38 23.08
C ILE A 387 -12.97 10.13 23.80
N GLN A 388 -12.78 10.02 25.10
CA GLN A 388 -13.29 8.89 25.90
C GLN A 388 -14.81 8.78 25.85
N GLN A 389 -15.53 9.91 25.82
CA GLN A 389 -16.99 9.91 25.65
C GLN A 389 -17.38 9.31 24.30
N TYR A 390 -16.70 9.67 23.21
CA TYR A 390 -16.98 9.10 21.89
C TYR A 390 -16.54 7.64 21.75
N GLN A 391 -15.50 7.21 22.47
CA GLN A 391 -15.06 5.81 22.54
C GLN A 391 -16.03 4.93 23.37
N SER A 392 -16.83 5.52 24.27
CA SER A 392 -17.63 4.75 25.24
C SER A 392 -18.82 3.97 24.64
N ILE A 393 -19.29 4.38 23.46
CA ILE A 393 -20.42 3.74 22.77
C ILE A 393 -19.89 3.16 21.46
N PRO A 394 -20.02 1.84 21.23
CA PRO A 394 -19.61 1.23 19.96
C PRO A 394 -20.67 1.42 18.87
N TYR A 395 -20.26 1.37 17.61
CA TYR A 395 -21.18 1.28 16.48
C TYR A 395 -21.94 -0.05 16.47
N THR A 396 -23.26 0.01 16.37
CA THR A 396 -24.12 -1.19 16.25
C THR A 396 -24.34 -1.55 14.78
N VAL A 397 -23.27 -1.98 14.11
CA VAL A 397 -23.24 -2.34 12.69
C VAL A 397 -22.81 -3.79 12.54
N LYS A 398 -23.49 -4.55 11.66
CA LYS A 398 -23.14 -5.95 11.40
C LYS A 398 -21.86 -6.04 10.56
N PRO A 399 -20.82 -6.78 10.99
CA PRO A 399 -19.61 -6.99 10.19
C PRO A 399 -19.89 -7.82 8.92
N ILE A 400 -19.36 -7.37 7.79
CA ILE A 400 -19.31 -8.09 6.51
C ILE A 400 -17.86 -8.47 6.27
N LYS A 401 -17.49 -9.70 6.63
CA LYS A 401 -16.09 -10.15 6.69
C LYS A 401 -15.37 -10.03 5.35
N GLU A 402 -16.06 -10.34 4.26
CA GLU A 402 -15.53 -10.28 2.90
C GLU A 402 -15.17 -8.83 2.52
N LEU A 403 -16.07 -7.89 2.81
CA LEU A 403 -15.86 -6.47 2.55
C LEU A 403 -14.77 -5.90 3.47
N GLN A 404 -14.74 -6.27 4.75
CA GLN A 404 -13.68 -5.85 5.68
C GLN A 404 -12.29 -6.32 5.21
N GLN A 405 -12.17 -7.53 4.67
CA GLN A 405 -10.91 -8.01 4.10
C GLN A 405 -10.46 -7.19 2.89
N LEU A 406 -11.39 -6.65 2.11
CA LEU A 406 -11.08 -5.77 0.98
C LEU A 406 -10.72 -4.35 1.45
N LEU A 407 -11.34 -3.87 2.53
CA LEU A 407 -11.09 -2.55 3.16
C LEU A 407 -9.91 -2.55 4.14
N GLN A 408 -9.19 -3.67 4.23
CA GLN A 408 -7.97 -3.79 4.99
C GLN A 408 -6.81 -3.24 4.14
N PHE A 409 -6.77 -1.92 4.01
CA PHE A 409 -5.70 -1.22 3.30
C PHE A 409 -4.36 -1.54 3.97
N GLN A 410 -3.37 -1.94 3.18
CA GLN A 410 -2.02 -2.13 3.70
C GLN A 410 -1.50 -0.79 4.23
N ILE A 411 -1.00 -0.81 5.46
CA ILE A 411 -0.24 0.31 6.01
C ILE A 411 1.05 0.36 5.19
N TYR A 412 1.14 1.34 4.30
CA TYR A 412 2.32 1.50 3.44
C TYR A 412 3.54 1.76 4.33
N SER A 413 4.55 0.90 4.21
CA SER A 413 5.92 1.17 4.65
C SER A 413 6.74 1.89 3.56
N GLU A 414 6.11 2.15 2.41
CA GLU A 414 6.72 2.87 1.30
C GLU A 414 6.80 4.37 1.59
N ASP A 415 7.80 5.00 0.99
CA ASP A 415 7.99 6.44 1.00
C ASP A 415 6.77 7.15 0.37
N LEU A 416 6.05 7.93 1.19
CA LEU A 416 4.88 8.72 0.78
C LEU A 416 5.19 9.63 -0.41
N GLU A 417 6.41 10.16 -0.50
CA GLU A 417 6.83 11.04 -1.60
C GLU A 417 6.87 10.27 -2.92
N LYS A 418 7.39 9.04 -2.91
CA LYS A 418 7.42 8.17 -4.08
C LYS A 418 6.00 7.83 -4.55
N MET A 419 5.08 7.57 -3.63
CA MET A 419 3.68 7.30 -3.96
C MET A 419 2.99 8.51 -4.60
N GLU A 420 3.18 9.71 -4.03
CA GLU A 420 2.64 10.96 -4.61
C GLU A 420 3.17 11.19 -6.02
N LYS A 421 4.48 11.01 -6.23
CA LYS A 421 5.11 11.13 -7.55
C LYS A 421 4.50 10.16 -8.55
N ARG A 422 4.32 8.88 -8.15
CA ARG A 422 3.70 7.86 -9.01
C ARG A 422 2.26 8.20 -9.37
N LEU A 423 1.44 8.63 -8.40
CA LEU A 423 0.07 9.09 -8.68
C LEU A 423 0.05 10.23 -9.69
N TYR A 424 0.99 11.17 -9.55
CA TYR A 424 1.08 12.31 -10.44
C TYR A 424 1.49 11.90 -11.87
N GLU A 425 2.42 10.97 -12.02
CA GLU A 425 2.81 10.39 -13.31
C GLU A 425 1.63 9.68 -14.00
N ILE A 426 0.86 8.86 -13.27
CA ILE A 426 -0.35 8.22 -13.81
C ILE A 426 -1.38 9.29 -14.22
N SER A 427 -1.58 10.32 -13.41
CA SER A 427 -2.49 11.43 -13.74
C SER A 427 -2.10 12.12 -15.04
N LEU A 428 -0.81 12.34 -15.28
CA LEU A 428 -0.32 12.93 -16.53
C LEU A 428 -0.62 12.04 -17.74
N GLN A 429 -0.58 10.73 -17.59
CA GLN A 429 -0.98 9.79 -18.65
C GLN A 429 -2.50 9.82 -18.89
N ARG A 430 -3.32 10.01 -17.84
CA ARG A 430 -4.78 10.07 -17.96
C ARG A 430 -5.30 11.37 -18.58
N GLU A 431 -4.69 12.50 -18.21
CA GLU A 431 -4.98 13.82 -18.77
C GLU A 431 -3.67 14.58 -18.99
N PRO A 432 -3.06 14.50 -20.19
CA PRO A 432 -1.82 15.21 -20.50
C PRO A 432 -1.95 16.73 -20.35
N ARG A 433 -0.82 17.40 -20.08
CA ARG A 433 -0.80 18.88 -20.10
C ARG A 433 -1.07 19.34 -21.53
N VAL A 434 -2.00 20.28 -21.68
CA VAL A 434 -2.22 20.96 -22.97
C VAL A 434 -0.93 21.69 -23.31
N GLN A 435 -0.25 21.28 -24.39
CA GLN A 435 0.86 22.07 -24.93
C GLN A 435 0.25 23.39 -25.41
N GLN A 436 0.66 24.50 -24.81
CA GLN A 436 0.39 25.81 -25.39
C GLN A 436 1.15 25.83 -26.71
N GLN A 437 0.44 25.67 -27.83
CA GLN A 437 0.97 26.00 -29.15
C GLN A 437 1.40 27.46 -29.08
N SER A 438 2.71 27.65 -29.14
CA SER A 438 3.39 28.95 -29.07
C SER A 438 3.18 29.74 -30.35
#